data_AF-A0A1Y4U7L1-F1
#
_entry.id   AF-A0A1Y4U7L1-F1
#
_cell.length_a   1.000
_cell.length_b   1.000
_cell.length_c   1.000
_cell.angle_alpha   90.00
_cell.angle_beta   90.00
_cell.angle_gamma   90.00
#
_symmetry.space_group_name_H-M   'P 1'
#
loop_
_entity.id
_entity.type
_entity.pdbx_description
1 polymer ?
#
loop_
_entity_poly.entity_id
_entity_poly.type
_entity_poly.pdbx_seq_one_letter_code
_entity_poly.pdbx_strand_id
1 'polypeptide(L)'
;MKYTAENAVSSFFYYMWNSWNEEECKLVYGNMSRHFWEKWCQMTNKGVFGAAERFYAELSDTYRELLAGRAVGLYDGKAFRKQPEDREILVCASCGSKKIEIQTWIDANTDEFHSDVDDGMDSRWCRECENHTGFDTLEDFKRKMESWWVSADLRLKGRITGQKGTDHFPDDGPQAFADTANAWWKSMDYDRKRNIYKEYGH
;
A
#
# COMPACT_ATOMS: atom_id res chain seq x y z
N MET A 1 -8.30 -0.96 18.56
CA MET A 1 -7.71 -0.90 17.19
C MET A 1 -8.61 -1.74 16.29
N LYS A 2 -9.10 -1.22 15.15
CA LYS A 2 -9.92 -2.04 14.23
C LYS A 2 -8.98 -2.78 13.26
N TYR A 3 -8.90 -4.10 13.37
CA TYR A 3 -8.19 -4.97 12.44
C TYR A 3 -9.11 -6.12 12.02
N THR A 4 -8.90 -6.67 10.81
CA THR A 4 -9.73 -7.80 10.31
C THR A 4 -9.40 -9.09 11.07
N ALA A 5 -10.35 -10.01 11.14
CA ALA A 5 -10.14 -11.32 11.78
C ALA A 5 -8.98 -12.09 11.11
N GLU A 6 -8.87 -12.03 9.78
CA GLU A 6 -7.77 -12.66 9.04
C GLU A 6 -6.39 -12.10 9.42
N ASN A 7 -6.28 -10.77 9.56
CA ASN A 7 -5.05 -10.13 10.01
C ASN A 7 -4.72 -10.62 11.43
N ALA A 8 -5.70 -10.58 12.35
CA ALA A 8 -5.51 -11.03 13.73
C ALA A 8 -4.97 -12.47 13.84
N VAL A 9 -5.54 -13.40 13.07
CA VAL A 9 -5.15 -14.82 13.10
C VAL A 9 -3.74 -15.00 12.55
N SER A 10 -3.46 -14.46 11.36
CA SER A 10 -2.14 -14.59 10.74
C SER A 10 -1.04 -13.94 11.58
N SER A 11 -1.33 -12.78 12.17
CA SER A 11 -0.39 -12.06 13.03
C SER A 11 -0.16 -12.73 14.35
N PHE A 12 -1.19 -13.30 14.97
CA PHE A 12 -1.04 -14.07 16.18
C PHE A 12 -0.04 -15.22 15.98
N PHE A 13 -0.25 -16.07 14.97
CA PHE A 13 0.65 -17.21 14.74
C PHE A 13 2.07 -16.77 14.40
N TYR A 14 2.22 -15.75 13.53
CA TYR A 14 3.54 -15.22 13.19
C TYR A 14 4.26 -14.68 14.43
N TYR A 15 3.58 -13.87 15.23
CA TYR A 15 4.11 -13.27 16.43
C TYR A 15 4.50 -14.31 17.48
N MET A 16 3.62 -15.28 17.75
CA MET A 16 3.89 -16.36 18.70
C MET A 16 5.07 -17.25 18.28
N TRP A 17 5.30 -17.43 16.98
CA TRP A 17 6.38 -18.26 16.48
C TRP A 17 7.73 -17.53 16.36
N ASN A 18 7.71 -16.24 15.98
CA ASN A 18 8.92 -15.53 15.59
C ASN A 18 9.37 -14.45 16.58
N SER A 19 8.49 -14.00 17.48
CA SER A 19 8.77 -12.81 18.31
C SER A 19 8.43 -13.02 19.79
N TRP A 20 7.59 -13.99 20.14
CA TRP A 20 7.17 -14.20 21.52
C TRP A 20 8.32 -14.67 22.42
N ASN A 21 8.62 -13.87 23.43
CA ASN A 21 9.62 -14.12 24.46
C ASN A 21 9.19 -13.45 25.79
N GLU A 22 10.03 -13.54 26.82
CA GLU A 22 9.70 -12.99 28.14
C GLU A 22 9.58 -11.46 28.12
N GLU A 23 10.39 -10.77 27.31
CA GLU A 23 10.34 -9.32 27.13
C GLU A 23 9.02 -8.88 26.48
N GLU A 24 8.60 -9.56 25.42
CA GLU A 24 7.31 -9.31 24.77
C GLU A 24 6.15 -9.64 25.71
N CYS A 25 6.27 -10.68 26.54
CA CYS A 25 5.28 -10.97 27.58
C CYS A 25 5.14 -9.81 28.59
N LYS A 26 6.25 -9.15 28.96
CA LYS A 26 6.26 -7.92 29.78
C LYS A 26 5.58 -6.76 29.07
N LEU A 27 5.80 -6.59 27.78
CA LEU A 27 5.16 -5.53 27.00
C LEU A 27 3.65 -5.74 26.85
N VAL A 28 3.19 -6.98 26.66
CA VAL A 28 1.75 -7.29 26.50
C VAL A 28 1.00 -7.19 27.83
N TYR A 29 1.56 -7.76 28.90
CA TYR A 29 0.81 -7.98 30.16
C TYR A 29 1.30 -7.14 31.34
N GLY A 30 2.36 -6.36 31.18
CA GLY A 30 2.89 -5.46 32.22
C GLY A 30 3.14 -6.19 33.55
N ASN A 31 2.48 -5.74 34.61
CA ASN A 31 2.64 -6.28 35.96
C ASN A 31 2.23 -7.75 36.10
N MET A 32 1.38 -8.27 35.20
CA MET A 32 0.95 -9.68 35.20
C MET A 32 1.85 -10.59 34.37
N SER A 33 2.89 -10.05 33.75
CA SER A 33 3.79 -10.79 32.86
C SER A 33 4.38 -12.05 33.47
N ARG A 34 4.79 -12.01 34.75
CA ARG A 34 5.31 -13.21 35.44
C ARG A 34 4.28 -14.35 35.43
N HIS A 35 3.03 -14.06 35.76
CA HIS A 35 1.95 -15.06 35.79
C HIS A 35 1.72 -15.66 34.40
N PHE A 36 1.64 -14.82 33.37
CA PHE A 36 1.40 -15.30 32.01
C PHE A 36 2.61 -16.00 31.39
N TRP A 37 3.83 -15.59 31.75
CA TRP A 37 5.05 -16.27 31.32
C TRP A 37 5.18 -17.66 31.95
N GLU A 38 4.88 -17.80 33.24
CA GLU A 38 4.81 -19.11 33.91
C GLU A 38 3.77 -20.01 33.24
N LYS A 39 2.60 -19.45 32.90
CA LYS A 39 1.56 -20.18 32.17
C LYS A 39 2.04 -20.61 30.77
N TRP A 40 2.73 -19.73 30.03
CA TRP A 40 3.34 -20.07 28.74
C TRP A 40 4.34 -21.23 28.86
N CYS A 41 5.26 -21.17 29.83
CA CYS A 41 6.23 -22.25 30.08
C CYS A 41 5.55 -23.59 30.42
N GLN A 42 4.41 -23.57 31.14
CA GLN A 42 3.63 -24.78 31.38
C GLN A 42 3.03 -25.36 30.09
N MET A 43 2.65 -24.53 29.13
CA MET A 43 2.12 -24.99 27.84
C MET A 43 3.20 -25.60 26.95
N THR A 44 4.41 -25.03 26.96
CA THR A 44 5.55 -25.56 26.20
C THR A 44 6.07 -26.87 26.78
N ASN A 45 6.00 -27.05 28.12
CA ASN A 45 6.34 -28.32 28.78
C ASN A 45 5.45 -29.50 28.33
N LYS A 46 4.22 -29.24 27.86
CA LYS A 46 3.32 -30.25 27.27
C LYS A 46 3.65 -30.56 25.81
N GLY A 47 4.64 -29.87 25.23
CA GLY A 47 5.04 -29.96 23.83
C GLY A 47 4.99 -28.58 23.17
N VAL A 48 6.04 -28.27 22.40
CA VAL A 48 6.19 -27.00 21.69
C VAL A 48 5.08 -26.81 20.65
N PHE A 49 4.70 -27.87 19.93
CA PHE A 49 3.58 -27.84 19.00
C PHE A 49 2.26 -27.73 19.74
N GLY A 50 1.45 -26.73 19.38
CA GLY A 50 0.20 -26.44 20.06
C GLY A 50 0.34 -25.55 21.30
N ALA A 51 1.55 -25.12 21.68
CA ALA A 51 1.75 -24.33 22.90
C ALA A 51 1.08 -22.96 22.82
N ALA A 52 1.11 -22.32 21.65
CA ALA A 52 0.45 -21.04 21.38
C ALA A 52 -1.07 -21.15 21.54
N GLU A 53 -1.66 -22.19 20.99
CA GLU A 53 -3.09 -22.46 21.01
C GLU A 53 -3.56 -22.80 22.43
N ARG A 54 -2.82 -23.65 23.16
CA ARG A 54 -3.11 -23.97 24.56
C ARG A 54 -3.00 -22.74 25.46
N PHE A 55 -1.96 -21.92 25.24
CA PHE A 55 -1.80 -20.67 25.99
C PHE A 55 -2.95 -19.71 25.71
N TYR A 56 -3.30 -19.51 24.44
CA TYR A 56 -4.39 -18.61 24.04
C TYR A 56 -5.76 -19.06 24.56
N ALA A 57 -6.03 -20.37 24.57
CA ALA A 57 -7.26 -20.95 25.11
C ALA A 57 -7.45 -20.61 26.60
N GLU A 58 -6.35 -20.44 27.33
CA GLU A 58 -6.30 -20.21 28.77
C GLU A 58 -6.34 -18.72 29.18
N LEU A 59 -6.44 -17.82 28.21
CA LEU A 59 -6.59 -16.38 28.41
C LEU A 59 -8.08 -16.01 28.43
N SER A 60 -8.43 -14.99 29.23
CA SER A 60 -9.72 -14.31 29.07
C SER A 60 -9.72 -13.44 27.81
N ASP A 61 -10.89 -13.04 27.35
CA ASP A 61 -11.03 -12.25 26.13
C ASP A 61 -10.25 -10.93 26.18
N THR A 62 -10.22 -10.27 27.34
CA THR A 62 -9.40 -9.05 27.53
C THR A 62 -7.92 -9.29 27.27
N TYR A 63 -7.36 -10.41 27.76
CA TYR A 63 -5.94 -10.71 27.56
C TYR A 63 -5.64 -11.24 26.16
N ARG A 64 -6.61 -11.93 25.53
CA ARG A 64 -6.55 -12.30 24.11
C ARG A 64 -6.49 -11.06 23.23
N GLU A 65 -7.30 -10.04 23.51
CA GLU A 65 -7.29 -8.77 22.78
C GLU A 65 -5.96 -8.02 22.91
N LEU A 66 -5.35 -8.01 24.10
CA LEU A 66 -4.03 -7.41 24.30
C LEU A 66 -2.95 -8.12 23.47
N LEU A 67 -2.95 -9.46 23.50
CA LEU A 67 -1.99 -10.27 22.77
C LEU A 67 -2.16 -10.13 21.24
N ALA A 68 -3.39 -10.24 20.76
CA ALA A 68 -3.71 -10.06 19.34
C ALA A 68 -3.43 -8.62 18.88
N GLY A 69 -3.75 -7.62 19.71
CA GLY A 69 -3.44 -6.22 19.44
C GLY A 69 -1.95 -5.96 19.31
N ARG A 70 -1.11 -6.54 20.19
CA ARG A 70 0.35 -6.46 20.07
C ARG A 70 0.84 -7.16 18.81
N ALA A 71 0.34 -8.36 18.52
CA ALA A 71 0.72 -9.13 17.35
C ALA A 71 0.43 -8.36 16.05
N VAL A 72 -0.78 -7.80 15.93
CA VAL A 72 -1.18 -6.97 14.76
C VAL A 72 -0.34 -5.69 14.67
N GLY A 73 0.02 -5.09 15.81
CA GLY A 73 0.87 -3.90 15.84
C GLY A 73 2.30 -4.13 15.34
N LEU A 74 2.82 -5.35 15.46
CA LEU A 74 4.17 -5.73 15.02
C LEU A 74 4.20 -6.37 13.63
N TYR A 75 3.10 -7.02 13.25
CA TYR A 75 2.99 -7.72 11.98
C TYR A 75 1.55 -7.60 11.48
N ASP A 76 1.36 -7.09 10.27
CA ASP A 76 0.04 -6.83 9.69
C ASP A 76 -0.38 -7.89 8.65
N GLY A 77 0.36 -9.01 8.57
CA GLY A 77 0.11 -10.06 7.57
C GLY A 77 0.40 -9.64 6.13
N LYS A 78 0.94 -8.43 5.91
CA LYS A 78 1.14 -7.85 4.58
C LYS A 78 2.61 -7.56 4.27
N ALA A 79 3.48 -7.48 5.26
CA ALA A 79 4.91 -7.17 5.08
C ALA A 79 5.64 -8.07 4.05
N PHE A 80 5.22 -9.33 3.90
CA PHE A 80 5.79 -10.28 2.93
C PHE A 80 4.89 -10.58 1.72
N ARG A 81 3.73 -9.90 1.58
CA ARG A 81 2.92 -10.04 0.36
C ARG A 81 3.74 -9.46 -0.79
N LYS A 82 3.86 -10.23 -1.89
CA LYS A 82 4.38 -9.66 -3.15
C LYS A 82 3.57 -8.40 -3.43
N GLN A 83 4.25 -7.28 -3.66
CA GLN A 83 3.56 -6.07 -4.08
C GLN A 83 2.87 -6.37 -5.42
N PRO A 84 1.63 -5.90 -5.61
CA PRO A 84 0.94 -6.09 -6.87
C PRO A 84 1.77 -5.49 -8.00
N GLU A 85 1.78 -6.17 -9.14
CA GLU A 85 2.47 -5.68 -10.32
C GLU A 85 1.75 -4.43 -10.88
N ASP A 86 2.43 -3.58 -11.65
CA ASP A 86 1.84 -2.34 -12.17
C ASP A 86 0.55 -2.59 -12.99
N ARG A 87 0.43 -3.74 -13.65
CA ARG A 87 -0.78 -4.15 -14.40
C ARG A 87 -1.99 -4.50 -13.51
N GLU A 88 -1.75 -4.79 -12.23
CA GLU A 88 -2.78 -5.15 -11.25
C GLU A 88 -3.22 -3.94 -10.41
N ILE A 89 -2.46 -2.85 -10.45
CA ILE A 89 -2.77 -1.62 -9.71
C ILE A 89 -3.64 -0.73 -10.60
N LEU A 90 -4.85 -0.42 -10.12
CA LEU A 90 -5.74 0.53 -10.79
C LEU A 90 -5.44 1.97 -10.38
N VAL A 91 -5.58 2.88 -11.32
CA VAL A 91 -5.48 4.33 -11.14
C VAL A 91 -6.61 5.05 -11.86
N CYS A 92 -6.90 6.29 -11.46
CA CYS A 92 -7.82 7.15 -12.18
C CYS A 92 -7.34 7.36 -13.62
N ALA A 93 -8.19 7.10 -14.62
CA ALA A 93 -7.84 7.25 -16.03
C ALA A 93 -7.58 8.71 -16.44
N SER A 94 -8.15 9.67 -15.70
CA SER A 94 -7.97 11.10 -15.96
C SER A 94 -6.68 11.63 -15.33
N CYS A 95 -6.48 11.40 -14.03
CA CYS A 95 -5.38 12.03 -13.31
C CYS A 95 -4.27 11.07 -12.88
N GLY A 96 -4.44 9.76 -12.95
CA GLY A 96 -3.47 8.76 -12.45
C GLY A 96 -3.45 8.56 -10.94
N SER A 97 -4.40 9.13 -10.17
CA SER A 97 -4.40 8.90 -8.72
C SER A 97 -4.75 7.45 -8.39
N LYS A 98 -4.07 6.87 -7.38
CA LYS A 98 -4.46 5.60 -6.75
C LYS A 98 -5.62 5.76 -5.75
N LYS A 99 -6.05 7.00 -5.45
CA LYS A 99 -7.14 7.31 -4.52
C LYS A 99 -8.49 7.21 -5.25
N ILE A 100 -8.81 5.99 -5.66
CA ILE A 100 -10.04 5.64 -6.38
C ILE A 100 -10.95 4.77 -5.51
N GLU A 101 -12.25 4.86 -5.75
CA GLU A 101 -13.29 4.18 -4.99
C GLU A 101 -14.31 3.56 -5.97
N ILE A 102 -14.88 2.43 -5.59
CA ILE A 102 -15.96 1.75 -6.33
C ILE A 102 -17.20 1.64 -5.46
N GLN A 103 -18.37 1.65 -6.09
CA GLN A 103 -19.63 1.33 -5.43
C GLN A 103 -19.80 -0.19 -5.32
N THR A 104 -20.38 -0.64 -4.21
CA THR A 104 -20.67 -2.05 -3.93
C THR A 104 -22.08 -2.23 -3.37
N TRP A 105 -22.69 -3.38 -3.66
CA TRP A 105 -23.90 -3.86 -3.01
C TRP A 105 -23.56 -4.50 -1.66
N ILE A 106 -24.11 -3.94 -0.59
CA ILE A 106 -24.04 -4.45 0.78
C ILE A 106 -25.44 -4.85 1.25
N ASP A 107 -25.55 -5.92 2.03
CA ASP A 107 -26.79 -6.27 2.73
C ASP A 107 -27.06 -5.21 3.80
N ALA A 108 -28.19 -4.50 3.68
CA ALA A 108 -28.52 -3.39 4.56
C ALA A 108 -28.85 -3.80 6.00
N ASN A 109 -29.11 -5.08 6.27
CA ASN A 109 -29.42 -5.60 7.60
C ASN A 109 -28.20 -6.20 8.30
N THR A 110 -27.24 -6.74 7.54
CA THR A 110 -26.07 -7.45 8.10
C THR A 110 -24.75 -6.73 7.86
N ASP A 111 -24.73 -5.67 7.04
CA ASP A 111 -23.52 -5.00 6.54
C ASP A 111 -22.57 -5.94 5.76
N GLU A 112 -23.05 -7.10 5.32
CA GLU A 112 -22.25 -8.07 4.56
C GLU A 112 -22.09 -7.64 3.10
N PHE A 113 -20.86 -7.75 2.58
CA PHE A 113 -20.55 -7.48 1.17
C PHE A 113 -21.17 -8.55 0.28
N HIS A 114 -21.84 -8.13 -0.80
CA HIS A 114 -22.42 -9.04 -1.79
C HIS A 114 -21.61 -9.07 -3.09
N SER A 115 -21.49 -7.91 -3.75
CA SER A 115 -20.70 -7.76 -4.98
C SER A 115 -20.41 -6.30 -5.28
N ASP A 116 -19.51 -6.02 -6.22
CA ASP A 116 -19.35 -4.68 -6.78
C ASP A 116 -20.59 -4.31 -7.63
N VAL A 117 -20.86 -3.00 -7.76
CA VAL A 117 -21.83 -2.49 -8.74
C VAL A 117 -21.15 -2.53 -10.12
N ASP A 118 -21.91 -2.90 -11.16
CA ASP A 118 -21.45 -3.03 -12.56
C ASP A 118 -20.46 -1.91 -12.98
N ASP A 119 -19.54 -2.24 -13.90
CA ASP A 119 -18.30 -1.50 -14.23
C ASP A 119 -18.52 -0.15 -14.96
N GLY A 120 -19.74 0.41 -14.89
CA GLY A 120 -20.08 1.72 -15.40
C GLY A 120 -19.12 2.81 -14.93
N MET A 121 -18.96 3.89 -15.70
CA MET A 121 -18.16 5.03 -15.23
C MET A 121 -18.76 5.66 -13.96
N ASP A 122 -20.07 5.56 -13.78
CA ASP A 122 -20.80 6.17 -12.66
C ASP A 122 -20.61 5.40 -11.33
N SER A 123 -20.15 4.15 -11.37
CA SER A 123 -19.82 3.39 -10.15
C SER A 123 -18.38 3.63 -9.67
N ARG A 124 -17.58 4.35 -10.45
CA ARG A 124 -16.14 4.59 -10.22
C ARG A 124 -15.86 6.05 -9.90
N TRP A 125 -15.22 6.31 -8.76
CA TRP A 125 -14.96 7.65 -8.26
C TRP A 125 -13.47 7.87 -8.05
N CYS A 126 -12.98 9.07 -8.38
CA CYS A 126 -11.64 9.49 -8.02
C CYS A 126 -11.67 10.64 -7.00
N ARG A 127 -11.06 10.43 -5.83
CA ARG A 127 -11.02 11.43 -4.76
C ARG A 127 -10.18 12.66 -5.07
N GLU A 128 -9.21 12.56 -5.96
CA GLU A 128 -8.40 13.73 -6.36
C GLU A 128 -9.06 14.55 -7.48
N CYS A 129 -9.87 13.91 -8.32
CA CYS A 129 -10.66 14.61 -9.33
C CYS A 129 -11.99 15.12 -8.79
N GLU A 130 -12.46 14.56 -7.66
CA GLU A 130 -13.81 14.76 -7.14
C GLU A 130 -14.88 14.53 -8.22
N ASN A 131 -14.69 13.48 -9.03
CA ASN A 131 -15.56 13.18 -10.14
C ASN A 131 -15.60 11.67 -10.47
N HIS A 132 -16.65 11.26 -11.16
CA HIS A 132 -16.76 9.96 -11.79
C HIS A 132 -15.79 9.86 -12.95
N THR A 133 -14.90 8.87 -12.87
CA THR A 133 -13.86 8.67 -13.88
C THR A 133 -13.67 7.19 -14.11
N GLY A 134 -13.39 6.81 -15.35
CA GLY A 134 -12.88 5.47 -15.63
C GLY A 134 -11.58 5.18 -14.88
N PHE A 135 -11.25 3.90 -14.77
CA PHE A 135 -9.95 3.44 -14.28
C PHE A 135 -9.06 3.00 -15.44
N ASP A 136 -7.77 3.08 -15.19
CA ASP A 136 -6.71 2.57 -16.04
C ASP A 136 -5.76 1.72 -15.18
N THR A 137 -4.94 0.89 -15.80
CA THR A 137 -3.87 0.23 -15.04
C THR A 137 -2.72 1.20 -14.81
N LEU A 138 -1.96 1.03 -13.73
CA LEU A 138 -0.77 1.84 -13.45
C LEU A 138 0.28 1.66 -14.55
N GLU A 139 0.39 0.46 -15.11
CA GLU A 139 1.24 0.17 -16.27
C GLU A 139 0.84 1.00 -17.50
N ASP A 140 -0.44 0.97 -17.87
CA ASP A 140 -0.96 1.70 -19.03
C ASP A 140 -0.86 3.21 -18.83
N PHE A 141 -1.15 3.71 -17.63
CA PHE A 141 -1.01 5.12 -17.31
C PHE A 141 0.47 5.57 -17.35
N LYS A 142 1.40 4.75 -16.83
CA LYS A 142 2.85 4.99 -16.99
C LYS A 142 3.22 5.06 -18.46
N ARG A 143 2.74 4.12 -19.28
CA ARG A 143 3.00 4.12 -20.74
C ARG A 143 2.47 5.37 -21.43
N LYS A 144 1.30 5.87 -21.05
CA LYS A 144 0.75 7.16 -21.55
C LYS A 144 1.66 8.33 -21.21
N MET A 145 2.11 8.44 -19.95
CA MET A 145 3.03 9.51 -19.53
C MET A 145 4.37 9.44 -20.27
N GLU A 146 4.93 8.24 -20.43
CA GLU A 146 6.19 8.04 -21.17
C GLU A 146 6.03 8.40 -22.65
N SER A 147 4.93 7.98 -23.29
CA SER A 147 4.63 8.32 -24.68
C SER A 147 4.50 9.83 -24.88
N TRP A 148 3.79 10.51 -23.96
CA TRP A 148 3.69 11.96 -23.97
C TRP A 148 5.08 12.62 -23.85
N TRP A 149 5.87 12.23 -22.84
CA TRP A 149 7.20 12.82 -22.63
C TRP A 149 8.12 12.63 -23.84
N VAL A 150 8.10 11.47 -24.49
CA VAL A 150 8.88 11.23 -25.71
C VAL A 150 8.44 12.17 -26.84
N SER A 151 7.14 12.40 -26.99
CA SER A 151 6.58 13.29 -28.02
C SER A 151 6.73 14.78 -27.74
N ALA A 152 7.00 15.18 -26.48
CA ALA A 152 7.14 16.57 -26.09
C ALA A 152 8.36 17.24 -26.76
N ASP A 153 8.17 18.48 -27.22
CA ASP A 153 9.24 19.24 -27.86
C ASP A 153 10.32 19.70 -26.85
N LEU A 154 11.52 20.00 -27.37
CA LEU A 154 12.66 20.36 -26.53
C LEU A 154 12.45 21.65 -25.72
N ARG A 155 11.62 22.59 -26.19
CA ARG A 155 11.32 23.83 -25.47
C ARG A 155 10.43 23.54 -24.26
N LEU A 156 9.40 22.72 -24.42
CA LEU A 156 8.58 22.24 -23.32
C LEU A 156 9.42 21.46 -22.31
N LYS A 157 10.29 20.55 -22.77
CA LYS A 157 11.23 19.84 -21.90
C LYS A 157 12.12 20.80 -21.11
N GLY A 158 12.68 21.83 -21.75
CA GLY A 158 13.49 22.85 -21.04
C GLY A 158 12.71 23.63 -19.99
N ARG A 159 11.47 24.02 -20.29
CA ARG A 159 10.59 24.68 -19.31
C ARG A 159 10.34 23.80 -18.09
N ILE A 160 10.03 22.52 -18.31
CA ILE A 160 9.72 21.56 -17.24
C ILE A 160 10.96 21.25 -16.40
N THR A 161 12.12 21.02 -17.02
CA THR A 161 13.34 20.67 -16.28
C THR A 161 13.99 21.87 -15.58
N GLY A 162 13.48 23.09 -15.79
CA GLY A 162 14.08 24.32 -15.29
C GLY A 162 15.42 24.66 -15.96
N GLN A 163 15.82 23.90 -16.97
CA GLN A 163 16.98 24.20 -17.80
C GLN A 163 16.52 25.23 -18.83
N LYS A 164 16.93 26.49 -18.66
CA LYS A 164 16.62 27.55 -19.63
C LYS A 164 16.99 27.04 -21.02
N GLY A 165 15.97 26.78 -21.84
CA GLY A 165 16.13 26.72 -23.28
C GLY A 165 16.49 28.13 -23.73
N THR A 166 17.76 28.49 -23.61
CA THR A 166 18.26 29.66 -24.30
C THR A 166 18.11 29.39 -25.79
N ASP A 167 17.91 30.46 -26.59
CA ASP A 167 17.96 30.35 -28.06
C ASP A 167 19.32 29.80 -28.55
N HIS A 168 20.30 29.67 -27.65
CA HIS A 168 21.50 28.86 -27.76
C HIS A 168 21.27 27.48 -27.13
N PHE A 169 21.32 26.42 -27.93
CA PHE A 169 21.52 25.06 -27.41
C PHE A 169 22.85 25.01 -26.63
N PRO A 170 22.99 24.11 -25.63
CA PRO A 170 24.29 23.84 -25.02
C PRO A 170 25.35 23.53 -26.09
N ASP A 171 26.63 23.79 -25.81
CA ASP A 171 27.74 23.54 -26.75
C ASP A 171 27.75 22.10 -27.31
N ASP A 172 27.14 21.14 -26.58
CA ASP A 172 27.01 19.72 -26.94
C ASP A 172 25.81 19.38 -27.86
N GLY A 173 24.99 20.38 -28.22
CA GLY A 173 23.91 20.29 -29.21
C GLY A 173 22.54 19.80 -28.70
N PRO A 174 21.50 19.80 -29.57
CA PRO A 174 20.12 19.45 -29.21
C PRO A 174 19.92 18.03 -28.69
N GLN A 175 20.75 17.08 -29.15
CA GLN A 175 20.66 15.68 -28.75
C GLN A 175 21.13 15.47 -27.31
N ALA A 176 22.26 16.07 -26.91
CA ALA A 176 22.78 15.97 -25.55
C ALA A 176 21.79 16.54 -24.51
N PHE A 177 21.10 17.63 -24.88
CA PHE A 177 20.01 18.17 -24.06
C PHE A 177 18.83 17.18 -23.95
N ALA A 178 18.39 16.60 -25.07
CA ALA A 178 17.31 15.62 -25.08
C ALA A 178 17.63 14.40 -24.20
N ASP A 179 18.86 13.90 -24.28
CA ASP A 179 19.34 12.78 -23.49
C ASP A 179 19.38 13.10 -22.00
N THR A 180 19.86 14.30 -21.64
CA THR A 180 19.86 14.81 -20.26
C THR A 180 18.45 14.94 -19.71
N ALA A 181 17.53 15.52 -20.49
CA ALA A 181 16.13 15.66 -20.10
C ALA A 181 15.44 14.30 -19.92
N ASN A 182 15.73 13.33 -20.80
CA ASN A 182 15.21 11.97 -20.70
C ASN A 182 15.78 11.21 -19.49
N ALA A 183 17.06 11.39 -19.17
CA ALA A 183 17.66 10.82 -17.96
C ALA A 183 17.04 11.42 -16.69
N TRP A 184 16.82 12.74 -16.68
CA TRP A 184 16.12 13.42 -15.61
C TRP A 184 14.72 12.85 -15.42
N TRP A 185 13.92 12.74 -16.48
CA TRP A 185 12.58 12.17 -16.44
C TRP A 185 12.60 10.73 -15.91
N LYS A 186 13.50 9.87 -16.40
CA LYS A 186 13.63 8.47 -15.94
C LYS A 186 13.97 8.34 -14.45
N SER A 187 14.66 9.31 -13.86
CA SER A 187 15.02 9.28 -12.43
C SER A 187 13.88 9.69 -11.49
N MET A 188 12.77 10.23 -12.02
CA MET A 188 11.63 10.65 -11.22
C MET A 188 10.73 9.50 -10.79
N ASP A 189 10.19 9.61 -9.58
CA ASP A 189 9.11 8.75 -9.10
C ASP A 189 7.79 8.99 -9.85
N TYR A 190 6.85 8.06 -9.67
CA TYR A 190 5.55 8.08 -10.33
C TYR A 190 4.75 9.36 -10.03
N ASP A 191 4.69 9.81 -8.77
CA ASP A 191 3.84 10.93 -8.38
C ASP A 191 4.37 12.25 -8.93
N ARG A 192 5.70 12.41 -9.00
CA ARG A 192 6.33 13.56 -9.67
C ARG A 192 6.04 13.59 -11.17
N LYS A 193 6.25 12.47 -11.86
CA LYS A 193 5.93 12.34 -13.30
C LYS A 193 4.46 12.65 -13.56
N ARG A 194 3.58 12.08 -12.74
CA ARG A 194 2.13 12.27 -12.79
C ARG A 194 1.75 13.75 -12.62
N ASN A 195 2.33 14.45 -11.64
CA ASN A 195 2.01 15.86 -11.42
C ASN A 195 2.43 16.73 -12.61
N ILE A 196 3.61 16.48 -13.19
CA ILE A 196 4.07 17.16 -14.41
C ILE A 196 3.12 16.85 -15.57
N TYR A 197 2.76 15.58 -15.77
CA TYR A 197 1.83 15.19 -16.84
C TYR A 197 0.46 15.85 -16.69
N LYS A 198 -0.07 15.97 -15.47
CA LYS A 198 -1.33 16.70 -15.23
C LYS A 198 -1.25 18.18 -15.60
N GLU A 199 -0.10 18.80 -15.41
CA GLU A 199 0.10 20.23 -15.66
C GLU A 199 0.37 20.55 -17.15
N TYR A 200 1.04 19.65 -17.87
CA TYR A 200 1.55 19.90 -19.23
C TYR A 200 1.10 18.90 -20.30
N GLY A 201 0.37 17.85 -19.92
CA GLY A 201 0.08 16.67 -20.74
C GLY A 201 -1.31 16.60 -21.38
N HIS A 202 -2.11 17.65 -21.25
CA HIS A 202 -3.46 17.77 -21.79
C HIS A 202 -3.57 18.93 -22.77
#